data_AF-A0A9D5N3C6-F1
#
_entry.id   AF-A0A9D5N3C6-F1
#
_cell.length_a   1.000
_cell.length_b   1.000
_cell.length_c   1.000
_cell.angle_alpha   90.00
_cell.angle_beta   90.00
_cell.angle_gamma   90.00
#
_symmetry.space_group_name_H-M   'P 1'
#
loop_
_entity.id
_entity.type
_entity.pdbx_description
1 polymer ?
#
loop_
_entity_poly.entity_id
_entity_poly.type
_entity_poly.pdbx_seq_one_letter_code
_entity_poly.pdbx_strand_id
1 'polypeptide(L)'
;MRRLDRMTHAYSGLYIENAQQVFAHMLHYVIYDLGMEYDPYCRLFVQSGVADQFGRGNPRYVAGMSGTELADEVLRRVTGQGCTKDPAPYEDRSDAFWTGYTLAWYQWNTGCSFRDLFEEVPCSSVANMYRKYHEMDLQHSADEIDRLRRLSAYAGSIGLKRLREQAGMSQRDLAEVSGVPVRTIQQYEQRKKDIRRAAWETVSCLAAALHCRPEQCVSPEVRR
;
A
#
# COMPACT_ATOMS: atom_id res chain seq x y z
N MET A 1 -1.19 -20.72 -25.59
CA MET A 1 -1.68 -19.33 -25.56
C MET A 1 -1.52 -18.78 -24.14
N ARG A 2 -0.37 -18.16 -23.84
CA ARG A 2 -0.15 -17.49 -22.55
C ARG A 2 -0.96 -16.19 -22.55
N ARG A 3 -1.74 -15.94 -21.49
CA ARG A 3 -2.38 -14.66 -21.25
C ARG A 3 -1.28 -13.59 -21.16
N LEU A 4 -1.26 -12.67 -22.11
CA LEU A 4 -0.64 -11.37 -21.96
C LEU A 4 -1.58 -10.56 -21.05
N ASP A 5 -1.46 -10.74 -19.74
CA ASP A 5 -1.87 -9.66 -18.84
C ASP A 5 -0.91 -8.51 -19.17
N ARG A 6 -1.41 -7.48 -19.86
CA ARG A 6 -0.70 -6.21 -20.01
C ARG A 6 -0.51 -5.65 -18.60
N MET A 7 0.61 -5.99 -17.96
CA MET A 7 1.09 -5.26 -16.80
C MET A 7 1.51 -3.89 -17.30
N THR A 8 0.56 -2.96 -17.40
CA THR A 8 0.87 -1.56 -17.58
C THR A 8 1.50 -1.08 -16.28
N HIS A 9 2.83 -1.03 -16.27
CA HIS A 9 3.59 -0.36 -15.24
C HIS A 9 3.06 1.07 -15.03
N ALA A 10 3.25 1.62 -13.82
CA ALA A 10 2.72 2.93 -13.44
C ALA A 10 3.16 4.06 -14.40
N TYR A 11 4.38 3.93 -14.96
CA TYR A 11 4.95 4.84 -15.94
C TYR A 11 6.02 4.13 -16.79
N SER A 12 6.62 4.84 -17.75
CA SER A 12 7.64 4.28 -18.65
C SER A 12 8.82 3.67 -17.89
N GLY A 13 9.22 2.45 -18.27
CA GLY A 13 10.40 1.77 -17.72
C GLY A 13 11.72 2.51 -17.97
N LEU A 14 11.74 3.56 -18.79
CA LEU A 14 12.91 4.42 -18.96
C LEU A 14 13.31 5.17 -17.66
N TYR A 15 12.34 5.37 -16.76
CA TYR A 15 12.56 6.11 -15.51
C TYR A 15 12.78 5.21 -14.30
N ILE A 16 12.70 3.88 -14.43
CA ILE A 16 12.68 3.00 -13.26
C ILE A 16 13.98 3.07 -12.46
N GLU A 17 15.13 2.99 -13.13
CA GLU A 17 16.44 3.02 -12.46
C GLU A 17 16.62 4.33 -11.69
N ASN A 18 16.33 5.47 -12.34
CA ASN A 18 16.36 6.78 -11.68
C ASN A 18 15.38 6.85 -10.51
N ALA A 19 14.14 6.37 -10.68
CA ALA A 19 13.14 6.40 -9.62
C ALA A 19 13.59 5.60 -8.40
N GLN A 20 14.14 4.40 -8.62
CA GLN A 20 14.64 3.57 -7.55
C GLN A 20 15.80 4.25 -6.81
N GLN A 21 16.76 4.84 -7.54
CA GLN A 21 17.87 5.57 -6.94
C GLN A 21 17.38 6.77 -6.12
N VAL A 22 16.54 7.62 -6.71
CA VAL A 22 16.00 8.82 -6.04
C VAL A 22 15.28 8.44 -4.74
N PHE A 23 14.41 7.42 -4.78
CA PHE A 23 13.67 7.01 -3.60
C PHE A 23 14.55 6.33 -2.54
N ALA A 24 15.53 5.53 -2.97
CA ALA A 24 16.50 4.86 -2.09
C ALA A 24 17.36 5.88 -1.33
N HIS A 25 17.92 6.86 -2.05
CA HIS A 25 18.70 7.95 -1.45
C HIS A 25 17.83 8.81 -0.52
N MET A 26 16.57 9.09 -0.90
CA MET A 26 15.63 9.83 -0.04
C MET A 26 15.43 9.12 1.30
N LEU A 27 15.12 7.82 1.28
CA LEU A 27 14.91 7.08 2.52
C LEU A 27 16.20 6.94 3.33
N HIS A 28 17.35 6.70 2.69
CA HIS A 28 18.62 6.67 3.41
C HIS A 28 18.86 7.96 4.18
N TYR A 29 18.78 9.09 3.49
CA TYR A 29 19.01 10.41 4.06
C TYR A 29 18.06 10.70 5.22
N VAL A 30 16.77 10.42 5.05
CA VAL A 30 15.75 10.67 6.08
C VAL A 30 16.01 9.84 7.35
N ILE A 31 16.37 8.57 7.20
CA ILE A 31 16.49 7.66 8.34
C ILE A 31 17.84 7.85 9.04
N TYR A 32 18.93 7.86 8.28
CA TYR A 32 20.29 7.87 8.85
C TYR A 32 20.84 9.27 9.08
N ASP A 33 20.59 10.20 8.15
CA ASP A 33 21.08 11.57 8.30
C ASP A 33 20.11 12.41 9.13
N LEU A 34 18.82 12.42 8.84
CA LEU A 34 17.86 13.23 9.60
C LEU A 34 17.41 12.58 10.92
N GLY A 35 17.66 11.28 11.11
CA GLY A 35 17.27 10.55 12.32
C GLY A 35 15.76 10.39 12.47
N MET A 36 15.01 10.43 11.36
CA MET A 36 13.57 10.21 11.36
C MET A 36 13.24 8.72 11.33
N GLU A 37 12.00 8.39 11.68
CA GLU A 37 11.49 7.02 11.55
C GLU A 37 10.76 6.81 10.21
N TYR A 38 10.81 5.57 9.70
CA TYR A 38 10.19 5.16 8.44
C TYR A 38 8.72 5.56 8.32
N ASP A 39 7.87 5.08 9.23
CA ASP A 39 6.42 5.22 9.09
C ASP A 39 5.94 6.67 9.26
N PRO A 40 6.43 7.46 10.25
CA PRO A 40 6.15 8.89 10.30
C PRO A 40 6.53 9.63 9.02
N TYR A 41 7.73 9.38 8.47
CA TYR A 41 8.14 10.06 7.25
C TYR A 41 7.32 9.65 6.03
N CYS A 42 7.02 8.36 5.85
CA CYS A 42 6.15 7.90 4.75
C CYS A 42 4.75 8.53 4.80
N ARG A 43 4.22 8.83 5.99
CA ARG A 43 2.99 9.63 6.13
C ARG A 43 3.17 11.05 5.62
N LEU A 44 4.28 11.72 5.92
CA LEU A 44 4.59 13.05 5.38
C LEU A 44 4.74 13.02 3.86
N PHE A 45 5.42 12.00 3.33
CA PHE A 45 5.57 11.78 1.88
C PHE A 45 4.21 11.70 1.17
N VAL A 46 3.24 10.96 1.74
CA VAL A 46 1.87 10.89 1.23
C VAL A 46 1.11 12.21 1.42
N GLN A 47 1.22 12.86 2.58
CA GLN A 47 0.54 14.12 2.88
C GLN A 47 1.00 15.29 2.01
N SER A 48 2.28 15.32 1.62
CA SER A 48 2.88 16.35 0.77
C SER A 48 2.33 16.36 -0.67
N GLY A 49 1.66 15.27 -1.09
CA GLY A 49 1.26 15.03 -2.48
C GLY A 49 2.41 14.64 -3.42
N VAL A 50 3.65 14.58 -2.93
CA VAL A 50 4.82 14.12 -3.69
C VAL A 50 4.66 12.64 -4.07
N ALA A 51 4.11 11.82 -3.18
CA ALA A 51 3.79 10.42 -3.43
C ALA A 51 2.96 10.19 -4.70
N ASP A 52 1.94 11.02 -4.91
CA ASP A 52 1.06 10.91 -6.09
C ASP A 52 1.77 11.34 -7.37
N GLN A 53 2.66 12.34 -7.29
CA GLN A 53 3.46 12.79 -8.43
C GLN A 53 4.50 11.76 -8.83
N PHE A 54 5.17 11.17 -7.84
CA PHE A 54 6.13 10.09 -8.03
C PHE A 54 5.45 8.88 -8.66
N GLY A 55 4.30 8.45 -8.11
CA GLY A 55 3.58 7.28 -8.59
C GLY A 55 3.02 7.40 -10.01
N ARG A 56 2.86 8.62 -10.53
CA ARG A 56 2.47 8.92 -11.92
C ARG A 56 3.66 9.08 -12.86
N GLY A 57 4.89 8.92 -12.37
CA GLY A 57 6.10 9.06 -13.17
C GLY A 57 6.42 10.49 -13.58
N ASN A 58 6.04 11.50 -12.78
CA ASN A 58 6.37 12.89 -13.08
C ASN A 58 7.91 13.06 -13.11
N PRO A 59 8.53 13.42 -14.25
CA PRO A 59 9.98 13.45 -14.42
C PRO A 59 10.71 14.29 -13.37
N ARG A 60 10.08 15.37 -12.86
CA ARG A 60 10.65 16.18 -11.78
C ARG A 60 10.98 15.35 -10.55
N TYR A 61 10.12 14.41 -10.16
CA TYR A 61 10.27 13.67 -8.91
C TYR A 61 10.92 12.30 -9.08
N VAL A 62 10.79 11.67 -10.26
CA VAL A 62 11.38 10.34 -10.50
C VAL A 62 12.80 10.39 -11.08
N ALA A 63 13.25 11.54 -11.58
CA ALA A 63 14.58 11.68 -12.17
C ALA A 63 15.21 13.08 -12.05
N GLY A 64 14.40 14.13 -11.86
CA GLY A 64 14.85 15.52 -11.86
C GLY A 64 15.31 16.08 -10.52
N MET A 65 15.12 15.33 -9.42
CA MET A 65 15.56 15.68 -8.07
C MET A 65 16.53 14.60 -7.58
N SER A 66 17.50 14.99 -6.77
CA SER A 66 18.23 14.04 -5.93
C SER A 66 17.33 13.49 -4.81
N GLY A 67 17.76 12.41 -4.16
CA GLY A 67 17.02 11.88 -3.01
C GLY A 67 16.91 12.88 -1.84
N THR A 68 17.95 13.70 -1.62
CA THR A 68 17.94 14.73 -0.57
C THR A 68 17.03 15.90 -0.93
N GLU A 69 17.01 16.32 -2.20
CA GLU A 69 16.08 17.35 -2.70
C GLU A 69 14.63 16.86 -2.64
N LEU A 70 14.38 15.58 -2.92
CA LEU A 70 13.05 14.98 -2.77
C LEU A 70 12.62 14.99 -1.29
N ALA A 71 13.53 14.67 -0.37
CA ALA A 71 13.26 14.73 1.07
C ALA A 71 12.96 16.15 1.56
N ASP A 72 13.76 17.12 1.12
CA ASP A 72 13.54 18.54 1.39
C ASP A 72 12.17 19.01 0.86
N GLU A 73 11.83 18.64 -0.38
CA GLU A 73 10.54 18.98 -0.99
C GLU A 73 9.35 18.47 -0.17
N VAL A 74 9.43 17.22 0.33
CA VAL A 74 8.39 16.61 1.16
C VAL A 74 8.22 17.39 2.46
N LEU A 75 9.32 17.65 3.17
CA LEU A 75 9.29 18.33 4.46
C LEU A 75 8.83 19.77 4.30
N ARG A 76 9.40 20.51 3.35
CA ARG A 76 9.02 21.89 3.04
C ARG A 76 7.53 22.04 2.72
N ARG A 77 6.91 21.07 2.06
CA ARG A 77 5.47 21.07 1.76
C ARG A 77 4.57 20.86 2.97
N VAL A 78 5.00 20.05 3.94
CA VAL A 78 4.17 19.69 5.09
C VAL A 78 4.43 20.59 6.29
N THR A 79 5.69 20.94 6.56
CA THR A 79 6.10 21.71 7.75
C THR A 79 6.35 23.19 7.44
N GLY A 80 6.48 23.57 6.16
CA GLY A 80 6.93 24.90 5.74
C GLY A 80 8.43 25.12 5.94
N GLN A 81 9.17 24.13 6.45
CA GLN A 81 10.60 24.19 6.72
C GLN A 81 11.33 23.08 5.96
N GLY A 82 12.44 23.44 5.31
CA GLY A 82 13.31 22.50 4.62
C GLY A 82 14.34 21.83 5.54
N CYS A 83 15.16 20.97 4.96
CA CYS A 83 16.33 20.37 5.59
C CYS A 83 17.57 21.24 5.36
N THR A 84 18.40 21.35 6.39
CA THR A 84 19.69 22.07 6.33
C THR A 84 20.88 21.16 6.60
N LYS A 85 20.67 19.86 6.77
CA LYS A 85 21.73 18.90 7.08
C LYS A 85 22.31 18.34 5.80
N ASP A 86 23.62 18.43 5.62
CA ASP A 86 24.28 17.79 4.47
C ASP A 86 24.26 16.25 4.61
N PRO A 87 24.09 15.49 3.50
CA PRO A 87 24.12 14.04 3.52
C PRO A 87 25.51 13.53 3.92
N ALA A 88 25.57 12.53 4.79
CA ALA A 88 26.83 11.86 5.09
C ALA A 88 27.23 10.92 3.94
N PRO A 89 28.55 10.73 3.70
CA PRO A 89 29.01 9.67 2.80
C PRO A 89 28.60 8.30 3.32
N TYR A 90 28.06 7.45 2.45
CA TYR A 90 27.69 6.08 2.80
C TYR A 90 27.81 5.15 1.57
N GLU A 91 27.88 3.83 1.81
CA GLU A 91 27.80 2.83 0.74
C GLU A 91 26.32 2.46 0.52
N ASP A 92 25.86 2.36 -0.73
CA ASP A 92 24.49 2.04 -1.16
C ASP A 92 24.01 0.62 -0.77
N ARG A 93 24.11 0.29 0.51
CA ARG A 93 23.89 -1.03 1.14
C ARG A 93 23.17 -0.93 2.49
N SER A 94 22.58 0.22 2.80
CA SER A 94 21.73 0.34 3.98
C SER A 94 20.37 -0.32 3.76
N ASP A 95 19.74 -0.76 4.85
CA ASP A 95 18.35 -1.24 4.85
C ASP A 95 17.37 -0.18 4.33
N ALA A 96 17.58 1.10 4.68
CA ALA A 96 16.77 2.22 4.21
C ALA A 96 16.89 2.42 2.70
N PHE A 97 18.12 2.34 2.18
CA PHE A 97 18.38 2.42 0.74
C PHE A 97 17.67 1.29 -0.01
N TRP A 98 17.88 0.04 0.41
CA TRP A 98 17.23 -1.11 -0.21
C TRP A 98 15.71 -1.05 -0.11
N THR A 99 15.18 -0.57 1.02
CA THR A 99 13.74 -0.37 1.21
C THR A 99 13.19 0.60 0.17
N GLY A 100 13.85 1.73 -0.02
CA GLY A 100 13.41 2.73 -1.00
C GLY A 100 13.52 2.23 -2.44
N TYR A 101 14.61 1.53 -2.75
CA TYR A 101 14.85 0.89 -4.04
C TYR A 101 13.74 -0.13 -4.37
N THR A 102 13.34 -0.93 -3.38
CA THR A 102 12.30 -1.96 -3.50
C THR A 102 10.90 -1.35 -3.62
N LEU A 103 10.59 -0.32 -2.82
CA LEU A 103 9.29 0.35 -2.83
C LEU A 103 9.01 1.09 -4.13
N ALA A 104 9.99 1.81 -4.67
CA ALA A 104 9.86 2.47 -5.96
C ALA A 104 9.59 1.47 -7.09
N TRP A 105 10.28 0.32 -7.07
CA TRP A 105 10.04 -0.74 -8.04
C TRP A 105 8.69 -1.41 -7.88
N TYR A 106 8.28 -1.74 -6.65
CA TYR A 106 6.98 -2.33 -6.38
C TYR A 106 5.84 -1.42 -6.85
N GLN A 107 5.94 -0.12 -6.55
CA GLN A 107 4.98 0.90 -7.00
C GLN A 107 4.91 0.94 -8.54
N TRP A 108 6.06 1.03 -9.21
CA TRP A 108 6.12 1.06 -10.67
C TRP A 108 5.58 -0.22 -11.30
N ASN A 109 5.97 -1.39 -10.76
CA ASN A 109 5.62 -2.69 -11.31
C ASN A 109 4.12 -2.99 -11.20
N THR A 110 3.51 -2.61 -10.07
CA THR A 110 2.11 -2.95 -9.75
C THR A 110 1.12 -1.82 -10.04
N GLY A 111 1.57 -0.58 -10.12
CA GLY A 111 0.70 0.60 -10.13
C GLY A 111 0.01 0.90 -8.79
N CYS A 112 0.31 0.15 -7.73
CA CYS A 112 -0.23 0.41 -6.40
C CYS A 112 0.21 1.79 -5.90
N SER A 113 -0.72 2.62 -5.42
CA SER A 113 -0.35 3.92 -4.89
C SER A 113 0.44 3.78 -3.59
N PHE A 114 1.39 4.69 -3.33
CA PHE A 114 2.10 4.70 -2.04
C PHE A 114 1.15 4.92 -0.85
N ARG A 115 0.03 5.63 -1.05
CA ARG A 115 -0.99 5.80 -0.02
C ARG A 115 -1.59 4.46 0.39
N ASP A 116 -2.09 3.68 -0.56
CA ASP A 116 -2.69 2.36 -0.28
C ASP A 116 -1.64 1.41 0.27
N LEU A 117 -0.43 1.43 -0.31
CA LEU A 117 0.67 0.59 0.16
C LEU A 117 1.02 0.86 1.62
N PHE A 118 1.20 2.12 2.03
CA PHE A 118 1.57 2.45 3.41
C PHE A 118 0.40 2.37 4.41
N GLU A 119 -0.85 2.40 3.95
CA GLU A 119 -2.02 2.06 4.78
C GLU A 119 -2.08 0.56 5.08
N GLU A 120 -1.68 -0.28 4.13
CA GLU A 120 -1.79 -1.74 4.24
C GLU A 120 -0.52 -2.38 4.82
N VAL A 121 0.66 -1.86 4.47
CA VAL A 121 1.97 -2.37 4.87
C VAL A 121 2.86 -1.19 5.30
N PRO A 122 3.12 -1.03 6.61
CA PRO A 122 4.03 0.00 7.10
C PRO A 122 5.39 -0.11 6.42
N CYS A 123 6.02 1.03 6.10
CA CYS A 123 7.34 1.06 5.46
C CYS A 123 8.39 0.36 6.33
N SER A 124 8.28 0.46 7.66
CA SER A 124 9.11 -0.28 8.61
C SER A 124 9.01 -1.81 8.44
N SER A 125 7.84 -2.33 8.04
CA SER A 125 7.64 -3.75 7.77
C SER A 125 8.41 -4.19 6.53
N VAL A 126 8.49 -3.33 5.51
CA VAL A 126 9.33 -3.58 4.32
C VAL A 126 10.80 -3.50 4.71
N ALA A 127 11.23 -2.52 5.50
CA ALA A 127 12.62 -2.43 5.97
C ALA A 127 13.09 -3.70 6.73
N ASN A 128 12.21 -4.28 7.54
CA ASN A 128 12.48 -5.54 8.25
C ASN A 128 12.71 -6.75 7.31
N MET A 129 12.30 -6.66 6.04
CA MET A 129 12.55 -7.70 5.04
C MET A 129 14.01 -7.71 4.57
N TYR A 130 14.77 -6.62 4.77
CA TYR A 130 16.12 -6.44 4.25
C TYR A 130 17.00 -7.68 4.44
N ARG A 131 17.16 -8.14 5.69
CA ARG A 131 18.06 -9.26 6.03
C ARG A 131 17.84 -10.53 5.22
N LYS A 132 16.60 -10.81 4.82
CA LYS A 132 16.24 -12.03 4.10
C LYS A 132 16.20 -11.83 2.59
N TYR A 133 15.75 -10.67 2.13
CA TYR A 133 15.38 -10.47 0.73
C TYR A 133 16.37 -9.63 -0.08
N HIS A 134 17.33 -8.93 0.56
CA HIS A 134 18.17 -7.95 -0.16
C HIS A 134 19.13 -8.53 -1.21
N GLU A 135 19.46 -9.81 -1.12
CA GLU A 135 20.27 -10.53 -2.11
C GLU A 135 19.41 -11.28 -3.15
N MET A 136 18.09 -11.23 -3.02
CA MET A 136 17.14 -11.94 -3.88
C MET A 136 16.64 -11.03 -5.01
N ASP A 137 16.07 -11.65 -6.05
CA ASP A 137 15.34 -10.94 -7.08
C ASP A 137 14.14 -10.18 -6.48
N LEU A 138 13.93 -8.93 -6.93
CA LEU A 138 12.90 -8.02 -6.42
C LEU A 138 11.48 -8.60 -6.47
N GLN A 139 11.21 -9.55 -7.37
CA GLN A 139 9.93 -10.23 -7.43
C GLN A 139 9.62 -10.99 -6.13
N HIS A 140 10.63 -11.55 -5.46
CA HIS A 140 10.42 -12.22 -4.16
C HIS A 140 10.01 -11.24 -3.06
N SER A 141 10.57 -10.03 -3.08
CA SER A 141 10.15 -8.97 -2.16
C SER A 141 8.73 -8.52 -2.48
N ALA A 142 8.37 -8.37 -3.75
CA ALA A 142 7.02 -8.03 -4.15
C ALA A 142 5.98 -9.08 -3.76
N ASP A 143 6.29 -10.36 -3.92
CA ASP A 143 5.41 -11.45 -3.51
C ASP A 143 5.17 -11.44 -1.99
N GLU A 144 6.19 -11.10 -1.18
CA GLU A 144 6.02 -10.95 0.27
C GLU A 144 5.25 -9.68 0.63
N ILE A 145 5.47 -8.55 -0.07
CA ILE A 145 4.64 -7.33 0.11
C ILE A 145 3.17 -7.66 -0.17
N ASP A 146 2.87 -8.35 -1.28
CA ASP A 146 1.51 -8.80 -1.61
C ASP A 146 0.93 -9.71 -0.52
N ARG A 147 1.75 -10.59 0.06
CA ARG A 147 1.35 -11.42 1.19
C ARG A 147 0.98 -10.58 2.41
N LEU A 148 1.81 -9.59 2.77
CA LEU A 148 1.56 -8.69 3.89
C LEU A 148 0.30 -7.84 3.67
N ARG A 149 0.08 -7.33 2.45
CA ARG A 149 -1.15 -6.60 2.08
C ARG A 149 -2.39 -7.47 2.26
N ARG A 150 -2.36 -8.72 1.79
CA ARG A 150 -3.46 -9.68 2.00
C ARG A 150 -3.70 -9.98 3.48
N LEU A 151 -2.64 -10.09 4.28
CA LEU A 151 -2.75 -10.27 5.73
C LEU A 151 -3.33 -9.05 6.44
N SER A 152 -2.98 -7.84 6.00
CA SER A 152 -3.52 -6.59 6.54
C SER A 152 -5.01 -6.45 6.24
N ALA A 153 -5.41 -6.68 4.99
CA ALA A 153 -6.82 -6.75 4.60
C ALA A 153 -7.59 -7.81 5.41
N TYR A 154 -6.95 -8.96 5.67
CA TYR A 154 -7.50 -10.02 6.49
C TYR A 154 -7.62 -9.65 7.98
N ALA A 155 -6.62 -8.99 8.57
CA ALA A 155 -6.65 -8.54 9.96
C ALA A 155 -7.70 -7.42 10.17
N GLY A 156 -7.90 -6.56 9.17
CA GLY A 156 -8.97 -5.58 9.12
C GLY A 156 -10.34 -6.15 8.78
N SER A 157 -10.44 -7.45 8.47
CA SER A 157 -11.69 -8.10 8.09
C SER A 157 -12.52 -8.43 9.35
N ILE A 158 -13.57 -7.65 9.54
CA ILE A 158 -14.45 -7.64 10.72
C ILE A 158 -15.53 -8.72 10.57
N GLY A 159 -15.85 -9.11 9.32
CA GLY A 159 -16.90 -10.02 8.92
C GLY A 159 -18.26 -9.31 8.76
N LEU A 160 -19.00 -9.66 7.70
CA LEU A 160 -20.28 -9.04 7.31
C LEU A 160 -21.25 -8.82 8.49
N LYS A 161 -21.40 -9.82 9.36
CA LYS A 161 -22.30 -9.75 10.53
C LYS A 161 -21.93 -8.62 11.49
N ARG A 162 -20.65 -8.51 11.84
CA ARG A 162 -20.16 -7.55 12.83
C ARG A 162 -20.15 -6.13 12.26
N LEU A 163 -19.86 -5.96 10.96
CA LEU A 163 -20.04 -4.69 10.26
C LEU A 163 -21.50 -4.22 10.26
N ARG A 164 -22.43 -5.13 9.94
CA ARG A 164 -23.86 -4.84 9.98
C ARG A 164 -24.32 -4.41 11.37
N GLU A 165 -23.87 -5.11 12.41
CA GLU A 165 -24.21 -4.79 13.80
C GLU A 165 -23.61 -3.45 14.26
N GLN A 166 -22.38 -3.12 13.83
CA GLN A 166 -21.77 -1.81 14.10
C GLN A 166 -22.48 -0.65 13.39
N ALA A 167 -23.04 -0.90 12.20
CA ALA A 167 -23.89 0.05 11.49
C ALA A 167 -25.31 0.16 12.08
N GLY A 168 -25.64 -0.60 13.14
CA GLY A 168 -26.96 -0.58 13.77
C GLY A 168 -28.07 -1.20 12.91
N MET A 169 -27.72 -1.98 11.88
CA MET A 169 -28.68 -2.51 10.91
C MET A 169 -29.16 -3.92 11.26
N SER A 170 -30.44 -4.19 11.03
CA SER A 170 -30.99 -5.55 10.95
C SER A 170 -30.61 -6.23 9.63
N GLN A 171 -30.74 -7.57 9.54
CA GLN A 171 -30.53 -8.29 8.27
C GLN A 171 -31.53 -7.84 7.18
N ARG A 172 -32.71 -7.35 7.59
CA ARG A 172 -33.71 -6.80 6.66
C ARG A 172 -33.30 -5.41 6.17
N ASP A 173 -32.82 -4.57 7.08
CA ASP A 173 -32.39 -3.20 6.76
C ASP A 173 -31.22 -3.24 5.76
N LEU A 174 -30.24 -4.12 6.00
CA LEU A 174 -29.14 -4.32 5.08
C LEU A 174 -29.62 -4.86 3.72
N ALA A 175 -30.60 -5.76 3.70
CA ALA A 175 -31.15 -6.30 2.45
C ALA A 175 -31.88 -5.23 1.63
N GLU A 176 -32.62 -4.36 2.31
CA GLU A 176 -33.34 -3.25 1.69
C GLU A 176 -32.38 -2.23 1.08
N VAL A 177 -31.33 -1.85 1.81
CA VAL A 177 -30.36 -0.85 1.34
C VAL A 177 -29.42 -1.42 0.27
N SER A 178 -28.95 -2.66 0.42
CA SER A 178 -28.00 -3.28 -0.53
C SER A 178 -28.68 -3.93 -1.74
N GLY A 179 -29.99 -4.16 -1.70
CA GLY A 179 -30.71 -4.95 -2.71
C GLY A 179 -30.37 -6.45 -2.69
N VAL A 180 -29.54 -6.92 -1.77
CA VAL A 180 -29.17 -8.33 -1.64
C VAL A 180 -30.22 -9.05 -0.78
N PRO A 181 -30.78 -10.19 -1.22
CA PRO A 181 -31.81 -10.89 -0.46
C PRO A 181 -31.37 -11.24 0.96
N VAL A 182 -32.25 -11.04 1.96
CA VAL A 182 -32.02 -11.37 3.39
C VAL A 182 -31.48 -12.79 3.56
N ARG A 183 -32.00 -13.75 2.79
CA ARG A 183 -31.57 -15.15 2.83
C ARG A 183 -30.11 -15.33 2.39
N THR A 184 -29.65 -14.53 1.43
CA THR A 184 -28.26 -14.52 0.97
C THR A 184 -27.34 -13.94 2.03
N ILE A 185 -27.74 -12.80 2.64
CA ILE A 185 -27.01 -12.19 3.76
C ILE A 185 -26.88 -13.19 4.92
N GLN A 186 -27.98 -13.84 5.32
CA GLN A 186 -27.96 -14.90 6.34
C GLN A 186 -26.99 -16.03 6.00
N GLN A 187 -26.97 -16.49 4.75
CA GLN A 187 -26.07 -17.57 4.32
C GLN A 187 -24.60 -17.16 4.42
N TYR A 188 -24.25 -15.90 4.13
CA TYR A 188 -22.90 -15.38 4.31
C TYR A 188 -22.53 -15.24 5.79
N GLU A 189 -23.40 -14.63 6.62
CA GLU A 189 -23.15 -14.45 8.05
C GLU A 189 -23.03 -15.78 8.81
N GLN A 190 -23.78 -16.79 8.40
CA GLN A 190 -23.73 -18.15 8.95
C GLN A 190 -22.63 -19.02 8.32
N ARG A 191 -21.81 -18.47 7.40
CA ARG A 191 -20.77 -19.20 6.66
C ARG A 191 -21.27 -20.41 5.86
N LYS A 192 -22.56 -20.48 5.54
CA LYS A 192 -23.14 -21.49 4.64
C LYS A 192 -22.78 -21.22 3.18
N LYS A 193 -22.55 -19.95 2.84
CA LYS A 193 -21.91 -19.53 1.60
C LYS A 193 -20.64 -18.78 1.92
N ASP A 194 -19.63 -19.02 1.11
CA ASP A 194 -18.39 -18.26 1.16
C ASP A 194 -18.58 -16.93 0.43
N ILE A 195 -18.58 -15.83 1.18
CA ILE A 195 -18.70 -14.47 0.63
C ILE A 195 -17.51 -14.14 -0.30
N ARG A 196 -16.35 -14.78 -0.14
CA ARG A 196 -15.19 -14.63 -1.03
C ARG A 196 -15.44 -15.14 -2.44
N ARG A 197 -16.42 -16.02 -2.59
CA ARG A 197 -16.84 -16.60 -3.86
C ARG A 197 -18.11 -15.95 -4.40
N ALA A 198 -18.61 -14.91 -3.74
CA ALA A 198 -19.73 -14.13 -4.23
C ALA A 198 -19.34 -13.34 -5.48
N ALA A 199 -20.33 -13.00 -6.30
CA ALA A 199 -20.12 -12.07 -7.41
C ALA A 199 -19.70 -10.70 -6.87
N TRP A 200 -18.79 -10.03 -7.57
CA TRP A 200 -18.23 -8.73 -7.16
C TRP A 200 -19.32 -7.70 -6.90
N GLU A 201 -20.37 -7.69 -7.72
CA GLU A 201 -21.52 -6.79 -7.59
C GLU A 201 -22.22 -6.98 -6.24
N THR A 202 -22.33 -8.22 -5.75
CA THR A 202 -22.98 -8.53 -4.48
C THR A 202 -22.16 -7.99 -3.31
N VAL A 203 -20.84 -8.20 -3.32
CA VAL A 203 -19.94 -7.71 -2.28
C VAL A 203 -19.87 -6.18 -2.29
N SER A 204 -19.84 -5.57 -3.47
CA SER A 204 -19.83 -4.12 -3.65
C SER A 204 -21.11 -3.46 -3.10
N CYS A 205 -22.28 -4.01 -3.39
CA CYS A 205 -23.55 -3.49 -2.84
C CYS A 205 -23.62 -3.59 -1.31
N LEU A 206 -23.15 -4.71 -0.74
CA LEU A 206 -23.09 -4.87 0.72
C LEU A 206 -22.12 -3.88 1.36
N ALA A 207 -20.95 -3.70 0.76
CA ALA A 207 -19.92 -2.77 1.24
C ALA A 207 -20.39 -1.32 1.17
N ALA A 208 -21.04 -0.94 0.07
CA ALA A 208 -21.63 0.39 -0.10
C ALA A 208 -22.72 0.67 0.95
N ALA A 209 -23.61 -0.30 1.21
CA ALA A 209 -24.65 -0.19 2.23
C ALA A 209 -24.10 -0.08 3.67
N LEU A 210 -22.93 -0.66 3.93
CA LEU A 210 -22.26 -0.65 5.24
C LEU A 210 -21.20 0.45 5.39
N HIS A 211 -21.03 1.28 4.36
CA HIS A 211 -19.99 2.31 4.31
C HIS A 211 -18.57 1.79 4.60
N CYS A 212 -18.26 0.59 4.11
CA CYS A 212 -16.97 -0.07 4.31
C CYS A 212 -16.32 -0.46 2.98
N ARG A 213 -15.05 -0.85 3.00
CA ARG A 213 -14.39 -1.43 1.82
C ARG A 213 -14.87 -2.88 1.60
N PRO A 214 -15.01 -3.37 0.35
CA PRO A 214 -15.45 -4.75 0.05
C PRO A 214 -14.66 -5.84 0.77
N GLU A 215 -13.37 -5.62 0.99
CA GLU A 215 -12.46 -6.54 1.67
C GLU A 215 -12.83 -6.74 3.14
N GLN A 216 -13.45 -5.73 3.77
CA GLN A 216 -13.87 -5.79 5.17
C GLN A 216 -15.11 -6.66 5.39
N CYS A 217 -15.95 -6.84 4.36
CA CYS A 217 -17.14 -7.71 4.40
C CYS A 217 -16.77 -9.19 4.52
N VAL A 218 -15.57 -9.55 4.09
CA VAL A 218 -15.06 -10.92 4.16
C VAL A 218 -14.72 -11.26 5.62
N SER A 219 -14.91 -12.51 6.03
CA SER A 219 -14.48 -12.96 7.36
C SER A 219 -13.16 -13.72 7.25
N PRO A 220 -12.30 -13.65 8.28
CA PRO A 220 -11.09 -14.44 8.30
C PRO A 220 -11.41 -15.95 8.47
N GLU A 221 -10.68 -16.82 7.75
CA GLU A 221 -10.70 -18.28 7.98
C GLU A 221 -10.14 -18.57 9.37
N VAL A 222 -10.99 -19.05 10.28
CA VAL A 222 -10.47 -19.82 11.41
C VAL A 222 -10.01 -21.15 10.81
N ARG A 223 -8.77 -21.22 10.33
CA ARG A 223 -8.11 -22.51 10.10
C ARG A 223 -8.05 -23.20 11.46
N ARG A 224 -8.92 -24.19 11.64
CA ARG A 224 -8.77 -25.19 12.68
C ARG A 224 -7.68 -26.16 12.27
#